data_AF-A0A966Q3Z0-F1
#
_entry.id   AF-A0A966Q3Z0-F1
#
_cell.length_a   1.000
_cell.length_b   1.000
_cell.length_c   1.000
_cell.angle_alpha   90.00
_cell.angle_beta   90.00
_cell.angle_gamma   90.00
#
_symmetry.space_group_name_H-M   'P 1'
#
loop_
_entity.id
_entity.type
_entity.pdbx_description
1 polymer ?
#
loop_
_entity_poly.entity_id
_entity_poly.type
_entity_poly.pdbx_seq_one_letter_code
_entity_poly.pdbx_strand_id
1 'polypeptide(L)' 'MTEVFDILEDLAANPSRNYKIDKLTEHKDNRVLREVVRLALDPFTQFYIRKIPKYEATGS' A
#
# COMPACT_ATOMS: atom_id res chain seq x y z
N MET A 1 -13.84 -7.84 6.02
CA MET A 1 -13.14 -6.56 5.83
C MET A 1 -11.82 -6.95 5.20
N THR A 2 -11.54 -6.56 3.96
CA THR A 2 -10.27 -6.92 3.30
C THR A 2 -9.23 -5.90 3.70
N GLU A 3 -8.13 -6.36 4.28
CA GLU A 3 -7.04 -5.47 4.69
C GLU A 3 -6.27 -4.98 3.47
N VAL A 4 -5.66 -3.79 3.57
CA VAL A 4 -4.90 -3.21 2.46
C VAL A 4 -3.75 -4.12 2.02
N PHE A 5 -3.11 -4.81 2.98
CA PHE A 5 -2.03 -5.75 2.71
C PHE A 5 -2.48 -6.89 1.79
N ASP A 6 -3.63 -7.50 2.06
CA ASP A 6 -4.14 -8.63 1.26
C ASP A 6 -4.43 -8.22 -0.19
N ILE A 7 -4.93 -6.99 -0.40
CA ILE A 7 -5.17 -6.45 -1.74
C ILE A 7 -3.85 -6.28 -2.50
N LEU A 8 -2.80 -5.78 -1.82
CA LEU A 8 -1.49 -5.58 -2.44
C LEU A 8 -0.81 -6.91 -2.78
N GLU A 9 -0.93 -7.93 -1.93
CA GLU A 9 -0.41 -9.27 -2.20
C GLU A 9 -1.13 -9.93 -3.39
N ASP A 10 -2.46 -9.82 -3.48
CA ASP A 10 -3.24 -10.30 -4.64
C ASP A 10 -2.80 -9.60 -5.96
N LEU A 11 -2.62 -8.28 -5.92
CA LEU A 11 -2.09 -7.52 -7.05
C LEU A 11 -0.64 -7.90 -7.42
N ALA A 12 0.16 -8.32 -6.44
CA ALA A 12 1.55 -8.77 -6.67
C ALA A 12 1.60 -10.16 -7.31
N ALA A 13 0.70 -11.06 -6.90
CA ALA A 13 0.61 -12.43 -7.41
C ALA A 13 0.19 -12.52 -8.88
N ASN A 14 -0.50 -11.51 -9.41
CA ASN A 14 -0.99 -11.51 -10.80
C ASN A 14 -0.30 -10.42 -11.66
N PRO A 15 0.40 -10.76 -12.76
CA PRO A 15 1.09 -9.78 -13.59
C PRO A 15 0.18 -9.02 -14.58
N SER A 16 -1.07 -9.46 -14.78
CA SER A 16 -1.97 -8.86 -15.77
C SER A 16 -2.38 -7.44 -15.39
N ARG A 17 -2.10 -6.47 -16.27
CA ARG A 17 -2.48 -5.06 -16.08
C ARG A 17 -3.99 -4.89 -15.92
N ASN A 18 -4.78 -5.54 -16.76
CA ASN A 18 -6.25 -5.38 -16.73
C ASN A 18 -6.82 -5.90 -15.41
N TYR A 19 -6.32 -7.06 -14.93
CA TYR A 19 -6.68 -7.59 -13.62
C TYR A 19 -6.42 -6.57 -12.50
N LYS A 20 -5.23 -5.93 -12.50
CA LYS A 20 -4.89 -4.93 -11.49
C LYS A 20 -5.83 -3.73 -11.51
N ILE A 21 -6.21 -3.27 -12.71
CA ILE A 21 -7.15 -2.15 -12.88
C ILE A 21 -8.53 -2.53 -12.33
N ASP A 22 -9.04 -3.71 -12.70
CA ASP A 22 -10.34 -4.18 -12.27
C ASP A 22 -10.39 -4.33 -10.74
N LYS A 23 -9.36 -4.95 -10.16
CA LYS A 23 -9.25 -5.15 -8.71
C LYS A 23 -9.14 -3.84 -7.93
N LEU A 24 -8.34 -2.88 -8.40
CA LEU A 24 -8.27 -1.56 -7.79
C LEU A 24 -9.58 -0.78 -7.93
N THR A 25 -10.29 -0.96 -9.05
CA THR A 25 -11.58 -0.32 -9.30
C THR A 25 -12.67 -0.87 -8.36
N GLU A 26 -12.68 -2.18 -8.11
CA GLU A 26 -13.54 -2.84 -7.11
C GLU A 26 -13.38 -2.21 -5.73
N HIS A 27 -12.16 -1.83 -5.36
CA HIS A 27 -11.82 -1.25 -4.05
C HIS A 27 -11.68 0.28 -4.05
N LYS A 28 -12.17 0.99 -5.07
CA LYS A 28 -12.01 2.46 -5.21
C LYS A 28 -12.54 3.27 -4.02
N ASP A 29 -13.53 2.76 -3.30
CA ASP A 29 -14.14 3.45 -2.16
C ASP A 29 -13.39 3.17 -0.83
N ASN A 30 -12.38 2.29 -0.85
CA ASN A 30 -11.46 2.07 0.27
C ASN A 30 -10.52 3.27 0.40
N ARG A 31 -10.87 4.19 1.32
CA ARG A 31 -10.11 5.42 1.58
C ARG A 31 -8.69 5.15 2.07
N VAL A 32 -8.47 4.06 2.82
CA VAL A 32 -7.14 3.70 3.34
C VAL A 32 -6.24 3.26 2.19
N LEU A 33 -6.73 2.38 1.31
CA LEU A 33 -5.99 1.94 0.12
C LEU A 33 -5.61 3.15 -0.77
N ARG A 34 -6.57 4.05 -1.01
CA ARG A 34 -6.31 5.27 -1.78
C ARG A 34 -5.20 6.14 -1.18
N GLU A 35 -5.23 6.31 0.13
CA GLU A 35 -4.23 7.13 0.82
C GLU A 35 -2.86 6.46 0.84
N VAL A 36 -2.80 5.13 1.01
CA VAL A 36 -1.55 4.37 0.91
C VAL A 36 -0.91 4.53 -0.47
N VAL A 37 -1.69 4.35 -1.55
CA VAL A 37 -1.18 4.52 -2.91
C VAL A 37 -0.74 5.97 -3.17
N ARG A 38 -1.51 6.95 -2.69
CA ARG A 38 -1.16 8.38 -2.81
C ARG A 38 0.17 8.66 -2.13
N LEU A 39 0.32 8.30 -0.85
CA LEU A 39 1.52 8.54 -0.06
C LEU A 39 2.75 7.82 -0.62
N ALA A 40 2.59 6.64 -1.21
CA ALA A 40 3.68 5.87 -1.79
C ALA A 40 4.19 6.43 -3.14
N LEU A 41 3.29 7.02 -3.95
CA LEU A 41 3.59 7.43 -5.33
C LEU A 41 3.66 8.96 -5.52
N ASP A 42 3.22 9.76 -4.55
CA ASP A 42 3.25 11.22 -4.63
C ASP A 42 4.69 11.75 -4.58
N PRO A 43 5.20 12.37 -5.67
CA PRO A 43 6.57 12.86 -5.72
C PRO A 43 6.82 14.06 -4.78
N PHE A 44 5.77 14.73 -4.31
CA PHE A 44 5.88 15.88 -3.41
C PHE A 44 5.91 15.47 -1.94
N THR A 45 5.45 14.26 -1.60
CA THR A 45 5.50 13.75 -0.23
C THR A 45 6.87 13.14 0.05
N GLN A 46 7.61 13.72 1.00
CA GLN A 46 8.92 13.22 1.41
C GLN A 46 8.89 12.78 2.87
N PHE A 47 9.19 11.50 3.12
CA PHE A 47 9.29 10.95 4.48
C PHE A 47 10.65 11.18 5.12
N TYR A 48 11.64 11.66 4.36
CA TYR A 48 13.02 11.91 4.79
C TYR A 48 13.75 10.70 5.44
N ILE A 49 13.15 9.52 5.43
CA ILE A 49 13.69 8.26 5.94
C ILE A 49 13.64 7.23 4.80
N ARG A 50 14.79 6.66 4.46
CA ARG A 50 14.91 5.58 3.45
C ARG A 50 15.20 4.22 4.07
N LYS A 51 15.95 4.19 5.17
CA LYS A 51 16.25 2.97 5.91
C LYS A 51 15.19 2.80 6.98
N ILE A 52 14.38 1.74 6.86
CA ILE A 52 13.41 1.40 7.90
C ILE A 52 14.18 0.97 9.15
N PRO A 53 14.02 1.67 10.29
CA PRO A 53 14.72 1.30 11.52
C PRO A 53 14.20 -0.04 12.06
N LYS A 54 15.05 -0.76 12.79
CA LYS A 54 14.58 -1.92 13.56
C LYS A 54 13.75 -1.41 14.72
N TYR A 55 12.71 -2.17 15.07
CA TYR A 55 11.94 -1.91 16.27
C TYR A 55 12.81 -2.17 17.51
N GLU A 56 12.97 -1.17 18.36
CA GLU A 56 13.64 -1.30 19.66
C GLU A 56 12.58 -1.25 20.77
N ALA A 57 12.31 -2.41 21.38
CA ALA A 57 11.43 -2.49 22.55
C ALA A 57 12.22 -2.07 23.81
N THR A 58 12.51 -0.78 23.95
CA THR A 58 13.17 -0.25 25.16
C THR A 58 12.12 0.07 26.22
N GLY A 59 11.71 -0.97 26.94
CA GLY A 59 10.76 -0.88 28.04
C GLY A 59 10.57 -2.24 28.68
N SER A 60 11.52 -2.63 29.53
CA SER A 60 11.44 -3.76 30.47
C SER A 60 11.37 -3.21 31.88
#